data_AF-A0A0G1M5I8-F1
#
_entry.id   AF-A0A0G1M5I8-F1
#
_cell.length_a   1.000
_cell.length_b   1.000
_cell.length_c   1.000
_cell.angle_alpha   90.00
_cell.angle_beta   90.00
_cell.angle_gamma   90.00
#
_symmetry.space_group_name_H-M   'P 1'
#
loop_
_entity.id
_entity.type
_entity.pdbx_description
1 polymer ?
#
loop_
_entity_poly.entity_id
_entity_poly.type
_entity_poly.pdbx_seq_one_letter_code
_entity_poly.pdbx_strand_id
1 'polypeptide(L)'
;MIRKLIGTIIILVLVVLALGTSSVKASHSWGNYHWARTSNPFNLNLGDNLSSAWDLFLATTSTDWSVSDVLDTTVVAGQAKRNCRPTSGRVEVCNAKYGRNGWLGLAQIWVSGDHIYQGVTKANDTYFNTSTYNTPGWRNLVMCQEVGHTLGLDHQDENFDNANLGTCMDYTSNPYGPPSNEHPNAHDYEQLEIIYEHLDSITTISQTINQRNGLEVNLDNPSQWGKLVKSQGRIAVYERDFGGGYKAFTFVIWAD
;
A
#
# COMPACT_ATOMS: atom_id res chain seq x y z
N MET A 1 -57.09 58.58 20.12
CA MET A 1 -55.66 58.31 20.34
C MET A 1 -55.37 56.87 19.93
N ILE A 2 -54.50 56.74 18.94
CA ILE A 2 -54.02 55.50 18.32
C ILE A 2 -53.17 54.72 19.32
N ARG A 3 -53.37 53.40 19.47
CA ARG A 3 -52.28 52.44 19.66
C ARG A 3 -52.63 51.11 19.01
N LYS A 4 -51.89 50.81 17.94
CA LYS A 4 -51.92 49.59 17.13
C LYS A 4 -51.39 48.42 17.95
N LEU A 5 -52.04 47.26 17.90
CA LEU A 5 -51.41 45.97 18.20
C LEU A 5 -51.33 45.18 16.90
N ILE A 6 -50.11 45.11 16.39
CA ILE A 6 -49.71 44.24 15.29
C ILE A 6 -49.37 42.89 15.95
N GLY A 7 -50.22 41.89 15.74
CA GLY A 7 -49.93 40.50 16.10
C GLY A 7 -49.21 39.82 14.94
N THR A 8 -47.92 39.56 15.14
CA THR A 8 -47.01 38.95 14.18
C THR A 8 -47.41 37.50 13.88
N ILE A 9 -47.64 37.18 12.61
CA ILE A 9 -47.78 35.80 12.12
C ILE A 9 -46.36 35.22 12.02
N ILE A 10 -46.05 34.22 12.85
CA ILE A 10 -44.80 33.46 12.76
C ILE A 10 -45.02 32.34 11.74
N ILE A 11 -44.48 32.51 10.53
CA ILE A 11 -44.39 31.43 9.54
C ILE A 11 -43.09 30.68 9.84
N LEU A 12 -43.21 29.47 10.38
CA LEU A 12 -42.08 28.56 10.58
C LEU A 12 -41.74 27.89 9.24
N VAL A 13 -40.79 28.44 8.50
CA VAL A 13 -40.24 27.80 7.30
C VAL A 13 -39.19 26.77 7.75
N LEU A 14 -39.57 25.49 7.74
CA LEU A 14 -38.63 24.37 7.86
C LEU A 14 -37.83 24.26 6.56
N VAL A 15 -36.64 24.85 6.55
CA VAL A 15 -35.62 24.60 5.52
C VAL A 15 -35.00 23.25 5.82
N VAL A 16 -35.41 22.21 5.10
CA VAL A 16 -34.70 20.94 5.06
C VAL A 16 -33.43 21.16 4.23
N LEU A 17 -32.30 21.40 4.88
CA LEU A 17 -31.00 21.30 4.23
C LEU A 17 -30.76 19.82 3.94
N ALA A 18 -30.95 19.43 2.67
CA ALA A 18 -30.37 18.20 2.15
C ALA A 18 -28.86 18.38 2.15
N LEU A 19 -28.21 17.96 3.24
CA LEU A 19 -26.76 17.75 3.27
C LEU A 19 -26.49 16.60 2.30
N GLY A 20 -26.16 16.94 1.05
CA GLY A 20 -25.50 15.99 0.16
C GLY A 20 -24.23 15.55 0.87
N THR A 21 -24.12 14.26 1.18
CA THR A 21 -22.87 13.66 1.63
C THR A 21 -21.89 13.75 0.47
N SER A 22 -21.15 14.85 0.37
CA SER A 22 -19.91 14.84 -0.37
C SER A 22 -19.02 13.83 0.35
N SER A 23 -18.93 12.62 -0.19
CA SER A 23 -17.88 11.68 0.19
C SER A 23 -16.57 12.42 -0.08
N VAL A 24 -15.99 13.00 0.96
CA VAL A 24 -14.59 13.38 0.92
C VAL A 24 -13.89 12.03 0.88
N LYS A 25 -13.67 11.48 -0.32
CA LYS A 25 -12.76 10.35 -0.48
C LYS A 25 -11.39 10.92 -0.10
N ALA A 26 -10.97 10.69 1.15
CA ALA A 26 -9.57 10.84 1.52
C ALA A 26 -8.85 9.68 0.82
N SER A 27 -8.61 9.84 -0.48
CA SER A 27 -8.17 8.72 -1.29
C SER A 27 -6.67 8.51 -1.07
N HIS A 28 -6.28 7.46 -0.37
CA HIS A 28 -4.89 7.00 -0.34
C HIS A 28 -4.70 5.83 -1.30
N SER A 29 -5.25 5.95 -2.52
CA SER A 29 -4.90 5.02 -3.60
C SER A 29 -3.65 5.51 -4.32
N TRP A 30 -2.79 4.57 -4.66
CA TRP A 30 -1.63 4.75 -5.52
C TRP A 30 -2.08 4.88 -7.00
N GLY A 31 -2.97 5.82 -7.28
CA GLY A 31 -3.57 6.03 -8.59
C GLY A 31 -4.76 5.11 -8.87
N ASN A 32 -4.79 4.48 -10.04
CA ASN A 32 -5.83 3.51 -10.42
C ASN A 32 -5.31 2.07 -10.35
N TYR A 33 -4.12 1.85 -9.79
CA TYR A 33 -3.45 0.56 -9.88
C TYR A 33 -4.07 -0.49 -8.97
N HIS A 34 -4.52 -1.59 -9.56
CA HIS A 34 -5.15 -2.70 -8.84
C HIS A 34 -4.87 -4.03 -9.52
N TRP A 35 -4.94 -5.13 -8.78
CA TRP A 35 -4.95 -6.46 -9.37
C TRP A 35 -6.26 -6.69 -10.13
N ALA A 36 -6.18 -7.04 -11.41
CA ALA A 36 -7.39 -7.31 -12.18
C ALA A 36 -8.11 -8.54 -11.62
N ARG A 37 -9.41 -8.44 -11.42
CA ARG A 37 -10.21 -9.48 -10.76
C ARG A 37 -11.56 -9.70 -11.44
N THR A 38 -11.96 -10.96 -11.54
CA THR A 38 -13.28 -11.35 -12.09
C THR A 38 -14.29 -11.76 -11.01
N SER A 39 -13.89 -11.74 -9.72
CA SER A 39 -14.71 -12.12 -8.58
C SER A 39 -14.35 -11.33 -7.32
N ASN A 40 -15.27 -11.32 -6.34
CA ASN A 40 -15.09 -10.77 -5.00
C ASN A 40 -15.45 -11.82 -3.93
N PRO A 41 -14.62 -12.02 -2.89
CA PRO A 41 -13.24 -11.54 -2.80
C PRO A 41 -12.34 -12.23 -3.83
N PHE A 42 -11.11 -11.76 -3.97
CA PHE A 42 -10.05 -12.49 -4.66
C PHE A 42 -8.93 -12.88 -3.68
N ASN A 43 -8.19 -13.94 -3.96
CA ASN A 43 -7.08 -14.36 -3.11
C ASN A 43 -5.73 -14.08 -3.78
N LEU A 44 -4.89 -13.27 -3.14
CA LEU A 44 -3.55 -12.94 -3.60
C LEU A 44 -2.48 -13.71 -2.82
N ASN A 45 -1.61 -14.42 -3.55
CA ASN A 45 -0.50 -15.13 -2.92
C ASN A 45 0.64 -14.18 -2.53
N LEU A 46 1.08 -14.27 -1.28
CA LEU A 46 2.32 -13.70 -0.78
C LEU A 46 3.39 -14.80 -0.76
N GLY A 47 4.40 -14.66 -1.59
CA GLY A 47 5.53 -15.58 -1.67
C GLY A 47 6.55 -15.33 -0.60
N ASP A 48 6.62 -16.25 0.34
CA ASP A 48 7.59 -16.19 1.42
C ASP A 48 8.99 -16.60 0.92
N ASN A 49 9.85 -15.61 0.78
CA ASN A 49 11.29 -15.76 0.56
C ASN A 49 12.07 -15.12 1.72
N LEU A 50 11.43 -15.03 2.88
CA LEU A 50 12.02 -14.40 4.04
C LEU A 50 12.89 -15.39 4.83
N SER A 51 13.75 -14.85 5.69
CA SER A 51 14.34 -15.63 6.77
C SER A 51 13.35 -15.78 7.92
N SER A 52 13.54 -16.81 8.74
CA SER A 52 12.65 -17.13 9.87
C SER A 52 12.47 -16.02 10.91
N ALA A 53 13.33 -15.00 10.89
CA ALA A 53 13.19 -13.81 11.72
C ALA A 53 11.98 -12.94 11.31
N TRP A 54 11.42 -13.16 10.13
CA TRP A 54 10.35 -12.35 9.55
C TRP A 54 9.00 -13.09 9.45
N ASP A 55 8.98 -14.43 9.58
CA ASP A 55 7.79 -15.27 9.37
C ASP A 55 6.56 -14.79 10.16
N LEU A 56 6.75 -14.43 11.44
CA LEU A 56 5.67 -13.92 12.29
C LEU A 56 5.07 -12.62 11.76
N PHE A 57 5.90 -11.72 11.21
CA PHE A 57 5.49 -10.42 10.71
C PHE A 57 4.76 -10.55 9.38
N LEU A 58 5.21 -11.46 8.49
CA LEU A 58 4.50 -11.78 7.26
C LEU A 58 3.14 -12.46 7.57
N ALA A 59 3.10 -13.39 8.51
CA ALA A 59 1.85 -14.05 8.92
C ALA A 59 0.83 -13.05 9.51
N THR A 60 1.31 -12.12 10.34
CA THR A 60 0.49 -11.02 10.90
C THR A 60 -0.03 -10.13 9.78
N THR A 61 0.87 -9.64 8.91
CA THR A 61 0.51 -8.81 7.75
C THR A 61 -0.52 -9.47 6.84
N SER A 62 -0.36 -10.77 6.57
CA SER A 62 -1.30 -11.53 5.75
C SER A 62 -2.68 -11.63 6.40
N THR A 63 -2.71 -11.84 7.72
CA THR A 63 -3.97 -11.89 8.49
C THR A 63 -4.65 -10.53 8.49
N ASP A 64 -3.89 -9.46 8.74
CA ASP A 64 -4.39 -8.09 8.79
C ASP A 64 -5.03 -7.68 7.46
N TRP A 65 -4.33 -7.82 6.33
CA TRP A 65 -4.89 -7.45 5.03
C TRP A 65 -6.07 -8.33 4.59
N SER A 66 -6.20 -9.55 5.13
CA SER A 66 -7.35 -10.45 4.87
C SER A 66 -8.58 -10.14 5.75
N VAL A 67 -8.54 -9.09 6.58
CA VAL A 67 -9.76 -8.55 7.20
C VAL A 67 -10.66 -7.86 6.17
N SER A 68 -10.09 -7.47 5.02
CA SER A 68 -10.80 -6.83 3.91
C SER A 68 -11.94 -7.69 3.35
N ASP A 69 -13.07 -7.07 3.02
CA ASP A 69 -14.20 -7.74 2.34
C ASP A 69 -13.94 -7.96 0.83
N VAL A 70 -12.87 -7.35 0.27
CA VAL A 70 -12.58 -7.42 -1.17
C VAL A 70 -11.44 -8.35 -1.55
N LEU A 71 -10.57 -8.70 -0.61
CA LEU A 71 -9.44 -9.60 -0.86
C LEU A 71 -9.05 -10.40 0.38
N ASP A 72 -8.52 -11.59 0.12
CA ASP A 72 -7.71 -12.36 1.04
C ASP A 72 -6.25 -12.35 0.55
N THR A 73 -5.32 -12.53 1.48
CA THR A 73 -3.94 -12.89 1.15
C THR A 73 -3.61 -14.27 1.70
N THR A 74 -2.81 -15.04 0.96
CA THR A 74 -2.33 -16.35 1.43
C THR A 74 -0.82 -16.40 1.36
N VAL A 75 -0.16 -16.70 2.49
CA VAL A 75 1.27 -17.00 2.51
C VAL A 75 1.51 -18.37 1.88
N VAL A 76 2.32 -18.40 0.82
CA VAL A 76 2.73 -19.64 0.14
C VAL A 76 4.25 -19.62 -0.10
N ALA A 77 4.83 -20.77 -0.47
CA ALA A 77 6.25 -20.83 -0.77
C ALA A 77 6.66 -19.80 -1.84
N GLY A 78 7.72 -19.05 -1.56
CA GLY A 78 8.31 -18.11 -2.49
C GLY A 78 8.80 -18.77 -3.77
N GLN A 79 8.72 -18.04 -4.88
CA GLN A 79 9.30 -18.44 -6.16
C GLN A 79 10.39 -17.48 -6.61
N ALA A 80 10.72 -16.48 -5.78
CA ALA A 80 11.73 -15.52 -6.10
C ALA A 80 13.08 -16.23 -6.25
N LYS A 81 13.70 -16.04 -7.41
CA LYS A 81 15.11 -16.41 -7.61
C LYS A 81 15.99 -15.34 -6.95
N ARG A 82 17.32 -15.48 -7.07
CA ARG A 82 18.31 -14.50 -6.58
C ARG A 82 17.84 -13.06 -6.84
N ASN A 83 18.02 -12.19 -5.84
CA ASN A 83 17.66 -10.76 -5.82
C ASN A 83 16.16 -10.43 -5.74
N CYS A 84 15.35 -11.37 -5.25
CA CYS A 84 13.89 -11.20 -5.11
C CYS A 84 13.21 -10.90 -6.47
N ARG A 85 13.48 -11.74 -7.48
CA ARG A 85 12.88 -11.55 -8.80
C ARG A 85 11.34 -11.65 -8.70
N PRO A 86 10.56 -10.73 -9.31
CA PRO A 86 9.11 -10.79 -9.28
C PRO A 86 8.58 -12.02 -10.03
N THR A 87 7.43 -12.51 -9.59
CA THR A 87 6.68 -13.58 -10.24
C THR A 87 5.30 -13.06 -10.65
N SER A 88 4.89 -13.32 -11.89
CA SER A 88 3.57 -12.96 -12.40
C SER A 88 2.44 -13.55 -11.53
N GLY A 89 1.41 -12.75 -11.27
CA GLY A 89 0.19 -13.16 -10.57
C GLY A 89 0.27 -13.20 -9.05
N ARG A 90 1.35 -12.70 -8.46
CA ARG A 90 1.56 -12.73 -7.02
C ARG A 90 2.52 -11.64 -6.55
N VAL A 91 2.67 -11.54 -5.23
CA VAL A 91 3.71 -10.74 -4.58
C VAL A 91 4.81 -11.67 -4.10
N GLU A 92 6.08 -11.35 -4.36
CA GLU A 92 7.21 -12.02 -3.70
C GLU A 92 7.74 -11.13 -2.57
N VAL A 93 7.77 -11.66 -1.35
CA VAL A 93 8.20 -10.95 -0.15
C VAL A 93 9.57 -11.46 0.28
N CYS A 94 10.55 -10.57 0.42
CA CYS A 94 11.93 -10.95 0.64
C CYS A 94 12.63 -10.08 1.67
N ASN A 95 13.67 -10.63 2.31
CA ASN A 95 14.65 -9.86 3.06
C ASN A 95 16.07 -10.29 2.71
N ALA A 96 16.99 -9.35 2.74
CA ALA A 96 18.41 -9.61 2.64
C ALA A 96 19.21 -8.42 3.17
N LYS A 97 20.52 -8.62 3.34
CA LYS A 97 21.46 -7.52 3.61
C LYS A 97 21.75 -6.80 2.29
N TYR A 98 20.90 -5.86 1.90
CA TYR A 98 21.02 -5.08 0.66
C TYR A 98 22.05 -3.94 0.72
N GLY A 99 22.81 -3.84 1.81
CA GLY A 99 23.78 -2.78 2.06
C GLY A 99 23.18 -1.50 2.63
N ARG A 100 24.07 -0.55 2.96
CA ARG A 100 23.73 0.81 3.44
C ARG A 100 23.42 1.70 2.23
N ASN A 101 22.23 1.51 1.68
CA ASN A 101 21.76 2.14 0.45
C ASN A 101 20.68 3.21 0.68
N GLY A 102 20.39 3.50 1.95
CA GLY A 102 19.44 4.51 2.39
C GLY A 102 18.04 3.96 2.67
N TRP A 103 17.62 2.83 2.13
CA TRP A 103 16.23 2.37 2.27
C TRP A 103 16.07 1.26 3.30
N LEU A 104 15.00 1.38 4.09
CA LEU A 104 14.56 0.43 5.11
C LEU A 104 13.66 -0.65 4.50
N GLY A 105 12.65 -0.23 3.73
CA GLY A 105 11.70 -1.07 3.01
C GLY A 105 11.52 -0.60 1.56
N LEU A 106 11.05 -1.52 0.70
CA LEU A 106 10.61 -1.23 -0.67
C LEU A 106 9.38 -2.04 -1.03
N ALA A 107 8.49 -1.45 -1.81
CA ALA A 107 7.45 -2.13 -2.56
C ALA A 107 7.56 -1.79 -4.04
N GLN A 108 7.37 -2.78 -4.89
CA GLN A 108 7.41 -2.62 -6.34
C GLN A 108 6.22 -3.31 -6.97
N ILE A 109 5.55 -2.60 -7.88
CA ILE A 109 4.48 -3.15 -8.71
C ILE A 109 4.84 -2.99 -10.17
N TRP A 110 4.46 -3.97 -10.98
CA TRP A 110 4.45 -3.83 -12.43
C TRP A 110 3.03 -3.85 -12.92
N VAL A 111 2.73 -2.92 -13.83
CA VAL A 111 1.40 -2.69 -14.35
C VAL A 111 1.37 -2.76 -15.87
N SER A 112 0.23 -3.15 -16.41
CA SER A 112 -0.13 -3.06 -17.83
C SER A 112 -1.41 -2.24 -17.95
N GLY A 113 -1.31 -0.97 -18.33
CA GLY A 113 -2.38 0.00 -18.10
C GLY A 113 -2.53 0.25 -16.60
N ASP A 114 -3.73 -0.01 -16.06
CA ASP A 114 -4.02 0.14 -14.63
C ASP A 114 -3.90 -1.19 -13.85
N HIS A 115 -3.66 -2.31 -14.53
CA HIS A 115 -3.66 -3.63 -13.89
C HIS A 115 -2.28 -4.06 -13.42
N ILE A 116 -2.15 -4.28 -12.11
CA ILE A 116 -1.00 -4.92 -11.48
C ILE A 116 -0.94 -6.38 -11.93
N TYR A 117 0.23 -6.84 -12.37
CA TYR A 117 0.42 -8.23 -12.78
C TYR A 117 1.57 -8.94 -12.05
N GLN A 118 2.37 -8.23 -11.27
CA GLN A 118 3.36 -8.78 -10.34
C GLN A 118 3.75 -7.74 -9.30
N GLY A 119 4.09 -8.18 -8.08
CA GLY A 119 4.56 -7.32 -7.00
C GLY A 119 5.79 -7.90 -6.29
N VAL A 120 6.56 -7.03 -5.65
CA VAL A 120 7.67 -7.39 -4.77
C VAL A 120 7.65 -6.49 -3.54
N THR A 121 7.92 -7.08 -2.37
CA THR A 121 8.20 -6.37 -1.12
C THR A 121 9.58 -6.77 -0.62
N LYS A 122 10.38 -5.80 -0.17
CA LYS A 122 11.73 -6.03 0.38
C LYS A 122 11.92 -5.36 1.73
N ALA A 123 12.47 -6.12 2.68
CA ALA A 123 12.99 -5.58 3.93
C ALA A 123 14.53 -5.61 3.97
N ASN A 124 15.17 -4.49 4.33
CA ASN A 124 16.62 -4.39 4.35
C ASN A 124 17.23 -4.79 5.70
N ASP A 125 17.68 -6.03 5.79
CA ASP A 125 18.36 -6.55 6.98
C ASP A 125 19.66 -5.80 7.33
N THR A 126 20.21 -4.99 6.43
CA THR A 126 21.33 -4.10 6.81
C THR A 126 20.91 -3.10 7.88
N TYR A 127 19.69 -2.60 7.77
CA TYR A 127 19.08 -1.67 8.72
C TYR A 127 18.34 -2.42 9.83
N PHE A 128 17.56 -3.45 9.51
CA PHE A 128 16.82 -4.25 10.50
C PHE A 128 17.69 -5.11 11.44
N ASN A 129 19.01 -5.15 11.24
CA ASN A 129 19.96 -5.71 12.21
C ASN A 129 20.62 -4.65 13.11
N THR A 130 20.21 -3.38 13.02
CA THR A 130 20.65 -2.31 13.92
C THR A 130 19.71 -2.17 15.12
N SER A 131 20.17 -1.59 16.22
CA SER A 131 19.34 -1.37 17.40
C SER A 131 18.11 -0.50 17.15
N THR A 132 18.19 0.43 16.18
CA THR A 132 17.10 1.35 15.85
C THR A 132 15.90 0.61 15.27
N TYR A 133 16.12 -0.30 14.32
CA TYR A 133 15.05 -0.94 13.56
C TYR A 133 14.77 -2.39 13.97
N ASN A 134 15.68 -3.04 14.70
CA ASN A 134 15.49 -4.43 15.11
C ASN A 134 14.50 -4.55 16.28
N THR A 135 13.27 -4.14 16.06
CA THR A 135 12.16 -4.20 17.02
C THR A 135 10.93 -4.79 16.36
N PRO A 136 10.02 -5.44 17.11
CA PRO A 136 8.76 -5.92 16.55
C PRO A 136 7.94 -4.83 15.84
N GLY A 137 7.87 -3.61 16.41
CA GLY A 137 7.06 -2.53 15.87
C GLY A 137 7.51 -2.07 14.49
N TRP A 138 8.82 -1.88 14.31
CA TRP A 138 9.38 -1.54 12.99
C TRP A 138 9.19 -2.65 11.95
N ARG A 139 9.29 -3.91 12.37
CA ARG A 139 9.12 -5.07 11.48
C ARG A 139 7.66 -5.25 11.05
N ASN A 140 6.70 -5.08 11.97
CA ASN A 140 5.26 -5.08 11.68
C ASN A 140 4.91 -3.93 10.73
N LEU A 141 5.28 -2.69 11.10
CA LEU A 141 4.99 -1.49 10.31
C LEU A 141 5.45 -1.65 8.85
N VAL A 142 6.74 -1.93 8.63
CA VAL A 142 7.28 -1.99 7.26
C VAL A 142 6.72 -3.17 6.48
N MET A 143 6.53 -4.35 7.11
CA MET A 143 5.92 -5.48 6.38
C MET A 143 4.49 -5.17 5.97
N CYS A 144 3.68 -4.61 6.87
CA CYS A 144 2.30 -4.22 6.63
C CYS A 144 2.20 -3.17 5.51
N GLN A 145 2.98 -2.10 5.64
CA GLN A 145 2.98 -0.96 4.73
C GLN A 145 3.39 -1.37 3.31
N GLU A 146 4.52 -2.08 3.18
CA GLU A 146 5.05 -2.45 1.87
C GLU A 146 4.17 -3.51 1.17
N VAL A 147 3.52 -4.40 1.91
CA VAL A 147 2.49 -5.28 1.31
C VAL A 147 1.27 -4.44 0.90
N GLY A 148 0.81 -3.49 1.72
CA GLY A 148 -0.29 -2.58 1.41
C GLY A 148 -0.08 -1.82 0.09
N HIS A 149 1.14 -1.34 -0.15
CA HIS A 149 1.52 -0.74 -1.43
C HIS A 149 1.32 -1.70 -2.62
N THR A 150 1.65 -2.98 -2.48
CA THR A 150 1.41 -3.97 -3.56
C THR A 150 -0.08 -4.26 -3.81
N LEU A 151 -0.97 -3.84 -2.92
CA LEU A 151 -2.42 -3.91 -3.07
C LEU A 151 -3.02 -2.67 -3.75
N GLY A 152 -2.21 -1.63 -4.02
CA GLY A 152 -2.63 -0.38 -4.66
C GLY A 152 -2.84 0.79 -3.69
N LEU A 153 -2.43 0.68 -2.42
CA LEU A 153 -2.53 1.75 -1.43
C LEU A 153 -1.30 2.69 -1.49
N ASP A 154 -1.54 3.98 -1.33
CA ASP A 154 -0.56 5.02 -0.98
C ASP A 154 -0.66 5.30 0.53
N HIS A 155 0.11 6.25 1.04
CA HIS A 155 0.04 6.64 2.45
C HIS A 155 -1.19 7.47 2.78
N GLN A 156 -1.74 7.29 3.99
CA GLN A 156 -2.71 8.21 4.59
C GLN A 156 -2.05 9.50 5.08
N ASP A 157 -0.80 9.41 5.54
CA ASP A 157 0.03 10.53 5.95
C ASP A 157 1.52 10.23 5.75
N GLU A 158 2.28 11.25 5.38
CA GLU A 158 3.69 11.17 5.02
C GLU A 158 4.57 12.05 5.91
N ASN A 159 3.96 12.72 6.91
CA ASN A 159 4.67 13.57 7.85
C ASN A 159 5.21 12.78 9.03
N PHE A 160 6.43 12.25 8.87
CA PHE A 160 7.14 11.39 9.83
C PHE A 160 7.12 11.82 11.31
N ASP A 161 7.03 13.12 11.56
CA ASP A 161 7.19 13.71 12.89
C ASP A 161 5.86 14.07 13.55
N ASN A 162 4.71 13.86 12.88
CA ASN A 162 3.41 14.14 13.48
C ASN A 162 2.86 12.94 14.27
N ALA A 163 1.72 13.17 14.91
CA ALA A 163 1.07 12.12 15.69
C ALA A 163 0.48 11.07 14.76
N ASN A 164 0.67 9.81 15.14
CA ASN A 164 0.16 8.66 14.40
C ASN A 164 -1.35 8.75 14.12
N LEU A 165 -1.76 8.26 12.95
CA LEU A 165 -3.15 8.05 12.56
C LEU A 165 -3.68 6.67 12.98
N GLY A 166 -2.80 5.76 13.39
CA GLY A 166 -3.17 4.44 13.88
C GLY A 166 -3.31 3.43 12.75
N THR A 167 -2.50 3.58 11.69
CA THR A 167 -2.47 2.71 10.51
C THR A 167 -1.03 2.46 10.07
N CYS A 168 -0.73 1.28 9.54
CA CYS A 168 0.55 1.01 8.91
C CYS A 168 0.76 1.76 7.58
N MET A 169 -0.29 2.34 7.00
CA MET A 169 -0.19 3.25 5.86
C MET A 169 0.08 4.70 6.29
N ASP A 170 0.42 4.95 7.55
CA ASP A 170 0.88 6.24 8.07
C ASP A 170 2.38 6.20 8.39
N TYR A 171 3.09 7.20 7.90
CA TYR A 171 4.52 7.33 8.06
C TYR A 171 4.91 7.90 9.43
N THR A 172 5.64 7.13 10.23
CA THR A 172 5.90 7.48 11.64
C THR A 172 7.34 7.21 12.09
N SER A 173 7.82 8.05 13.00
CA SER A 173 9.04 7.83 13.81
C SER A 173 8.85 6.89 14.99
N ASN A 174 7.60 6.52 15.32
CA ASN A 174 7.24 5.73 16.48
C ASN A 174 6.13 4.72 16.14
N PRO A 175 6.49 3.51 15.65
CA PRO A 175 5.54 2.49 15.25
C PRO A 175 4.51 2.13 16.35
N TYR A 176 4.92 2.18 17.62
CA TYR A 176 4.08 1.83 18.76
C TYR A 176 3.04 2.91 19.13
N GLY A 177 3.18 4.12 18.59
CA GLY A 177 2.24 5.22 18.83
C GLY A 177 2.38 5.92 20.17
N PRO A 178 1.29 6.59 20.64
CA PRO A 178 -0.12 6.32 20.34
C PRO A 178 -0.75 7.20 19.24
N PRO A 179 -1.72 6.68 18.46
CA PRO A 179 -2.11 5.27 18.27
C PRO A 179 -1.04 4.43 17.54
N SER A 180 -1.07 3.10 17.69
CA SER A 180 -0.08 2.22 17.02
C SER A 180 -0.30 2.18 15.50
N ASN A 181 0.79 2.25 14.74
CA ASN A 181 0.81 2.13 13.27
C ASN A 181 1.27 0.74 12.82
N GLU A 182 1.22 -0.28 13.69
CA GLU A 182 1.69 -1.62 13.31
C GLU A 182 0.75 -2.36 12.35
N HIS A 183 -0.49 -1.89 12.18
CA HIS A 183 -1.58 -2.60 11.50
C HIS A 183 -2.44 -1.66 10.64
N PRO A 184 -3.20 -2.15 9.64
CA PRO A 184 -4.16 -1.32 8.91
C PRO A 184 -5.32 -0.86 9.81
N ASN A 185 -5.93 0.27 9.48
CA ASN A 185 -7.14 0.79 10.12
C ASN A 185 -8.38 0.63 9.23
N ALA A 186 -9.55 1.03 9.75
CA ALA A 186 -10.82 0.98 9.02
C ALA A 186 -10.75 1.68 7.65
N HIS A 187 -10.06 2.81 7.59
CA HIS A 187 -9.94 3.61 6.37
C HIS A 187 -9.10 2.92 5.29
N ASP A 188 -8.11 2.10 5.65
CA ASP A 188 -7.37 1.30 4.67
C ASP A 188 -8.27 0.27 3.98
N TYR A 189 -9.17 -0.37 4.73
CA TYR A 189 -10.13 -1.32 4.17
C TYR A 189 -11.18 -0.63 3.29
N GLU A 190 -11.71 0.52 3.74
CA GLU A 190 -12.61 1.36 2.91
C GLU A 190 -11.92 1.80 1.61
N GLN A 191 -10.62 2.09 1.66
CA GLN A 191 -9.85 2.43 0.47
C GLN A 191 -9.67 1.23 -0.47
N LEU A 192 -9.47 0.02 0.06
CA LEU A 192 -9.46 -1.20 -0.76
C LEU A 192 -10.82 -1.44 -1.43
N GLU A 193 -11.94 -1.23 -0.73
CA GLU A 193 -13.27 -1.32 -1.35
C GLU A 193 -13.43 -0.36 -2.54
N ILE A 194 -12.86 0.85 -2.44
CA ILE A 194 -12.85 1.83 -3.52
C ILE A 194 -11.93 1.40 -4.67
N ILE A 195 -10.71 0.93 -4.38
CA ILE A 195 -9.74 0.50 -5.40
C ILE A 195 -10.32 -0.66 -6.21
N TYR A 196 -10.99 -1.58 -5.53
CA TYR A 196 -11.53 -2.80 -6.11
C TYR A 196 -13.04 -2.70 -6.37
N GLU A 197 -13.64 -1.51 -6.48
CA GLU A 197 -15.11 -1.34 -6.57
C GLU A 197 -15.75 -2.08 -7.76
N HIS A 198 -14.97 -2.33 -8.81
CA HIS A 198 -15.42 -3.01 -10.03
C HIS A 198 -14.79 -4.39 -10.20
N LEU A 199 -15.43 -5.17 -11.09
CA LEU A 199 -14.85 -6.38 -11.65
C LEU A 199 -14.29 -6.06 -13.04
N ASP A 200 -13.24 -6.76 -13.41
CA ASP A 200 -12.60 -6.75 -14.70
C ASP A 200 -13.09 -7.88 -15.60
N SER A 201 -12.82 -7.76 -16.90
CA SER A 201 -13.05 -8.84 -17.88
C SER A 201 -11.95 -9.90 -17.88
N ILE A 202 -10.85 -9.65 -17.15
CA ILE A 202 -9.69 -10.52 -17.00
C ILE A 202 -9.32 -10.63 -15.53
N THR A 203 -8.50 -11.62 -15.19
CA THR A 203 -7.77 -11.63 -13.92
C THR A 203 -6.29 -11.45 -14.20
N THR A 204 -5.52 -10.87 -13.29
CA THR A 204 -4.04 -10.94 -13.32
C THR A 204 -3.49 -11.84 -12.22
N ILE A 205 -4.35 -12.37 -11.35
CA ILE A 205 -4.01 -13.12 -10.14
C ILE A 205 -3.70 -14.57 -10.48
N SER A 206 -2.65 -15.12 -9.86
CA SER A 206 -2.14 -16.49 -10.10
C SER A 206 -1.89 -16.82 -11.58
N GLN A 207 -1.69 -15.81 -12.42
CA GLN A 207 -1.41 -15.99 -13.84
C GLN A 207 0.07 -16.18 -14.10
N THR A 208 0.41 -17.27 -14.78
CA THR A 208 1.73 -17.44 -15.38
C THR A 208 1.80 -16.65 -16.69
N ILE A 209 1.94 -15.32 -16.59
CA ILE A 209 2.25 -14.51 -17.78
C ILE A 209 3.71 -14.76 -18.14
N ASN A 210 3.97 -15.20 -19.37
CA ASN A 210 5.32 -15.23 -19.92
C ASN A 210 5.93 -13.83 -19.79
N GLN A 211 6.89 -13.65 -18.88
CA GLN A 211 7.56 -12.37 -18.69
C GLN A 211 8.09 -11.92 -20.04
N ARG A 212 7.63 -10.76 -20.51
CA ARG A 212 8.19 -10.15 -21.71
C ARG A 212 9.65 -9.80 -21.39
N ASN A 213 10.56 -10.36 -22.19
CA ASN A 213 11.98 -10.01 -22.11
C ASN A 213 12.12 -8.47 -22.21
N GLY A 214 12.85 -7.86 -21.28
CA GLY A 214 13.10 -6.40 -21.25
C GLY A 214 12.34 -5.60 -20.18
N LEU A 215 11.42 -6.22 -19.43
CA LEU A 215 10.73 -5.58 -18.29
C LEU A 215 11.44 -5.82 -16.93
N GLU A 216 12.69 -6.28 -16.98
CA GLU A 216 13.49 -6.54 -15.78
C GLU A 216 14.01 -5.21 -15.19
N VAL A 217 13.73 -5.02 -13.90
CA VAL A 217 14.33 -3.98 -13.09
C VAL A 217 15.31 -4.65 -12.13
N ASN A 218 16.57 -4.20 -12.10
CA ASN A 218 17.42 -4.57 -10.98
C ASN A 218 16.90 -3.82 -9.74
N LEU A 219 16.17 -4.56 -8.93
CA LEU A 219 15.48 -4.06 -7.75
C LEU A 219 16.45 -3.54 -6.68
N ASP A 220 17.72 -3.96 -6.71
CA ASP A 220 18.74 -3.53 -5.75
C ASP A 220 19.57 -2.34 -6.25
N ASN A 221 19.32 -1.85 -7.47
CA ASN A 221 20.04 -0.73 -8.07
C ASN A 221 19.09 0.46 -8.34
N PRO A 222 19.10 1.50 -7.48
CA PRO A 222 18.22 2.66 -7.63
C PRO A 222 18.31 3.38 -8.98
N SER A 223 19.47 3.34 -9.66
CA SER A 223 19.61 3.92 -11.01
C SER A 223 18.72 3.26 -12.06
N GLN A 224 18.18 2.07 -11.76
CA GLN A 224 17.29 1.32 -12.63
C GLN A 224 15.81 1.45 -12.26
N TRP A 225 15.45 2.18 -11.19
CA TRP A 225 14.05 2.35 -10.78
C TRP A 225 13.28 3.36 -11.64
N GLY A 226 13.98 4.13 -12.47
CA GLY A 226 13.37 5.09 -13.39
C GLY A 226 13.36 6.52 -12.85
N LYS A 227 12.37 7.31 -13.26
CA LYS A 227 12.22 8.72 -12.91
C LYS A 227 11.58 8.85 -11.53
N LEU A 228 12.13 9.72 -10.68
CA LEU A 228 11.48 10.13 -9.43
C LEU A 228 10.19 10.91 -9.77
N VAL A 229 9.04 10.42 -9.29
CA VAL A 229 7.72 11.04 -9.54
C VAL A 229 7.08 11.60 -8.28
N LYS A 230 7.46 11.11 -7.09
CA LYS A 230 7.05 11.66 -5.78
C LYS A 230 8.22 11.57 -4.81
N SER A 231 8.40 12.59 -3.99
CA SER A 231 9.33 12.56 -2.86
C SER A 231 8.83 13.48 -1.77
N GLN A 232 8.61 12.93 -0.58
CA GLN A 232 8.11 13.66 0.58
C GLN A 232 8.68 13.03 1.84
N GLY A 233 9.36 13.83 2.66
CA GLY A 233 10.04 13.32 3.86
C GLY A 233 11.01 12.19 3.51
N ARG A 234 10.70 10.99 3.98
CA ARG A 234 11.49 9.78 3.76
C ARG A 234 10.78 8.77 2.87
N ILE A 235 9.84 9.24 2.07
CA ILE A 235 9.18 8.44 1.05
C ILE A 235 9.65 8.94 -0.32
N ALA A 236 9.87 7.98 -1.22
CA ALA A 236 10.06 8.28 -2.64
C ALA A 236 9.33 7.26 -3.51
N VAL A 237 8.79 7.75 -4.62
CA VAL A 237 8.19 6.92 -5.66
C VAL A 237 8.93 7.15 -6.96
N TYR A 238 9.39 6.05 -7.56
CA TYR A 238 10.01 6.05 -8.88
C TYR A 238 9.09 5.35 -9.88
N GLU A 239 9.05 5.87 -11.11
CA GLU A 239 8.35 5.29 -12.25
C GLU A 239 9.37 4.94 -13.35
N ARG A 240 9.33 3.69 -13.79
CA ARG A 240 10.01 3.23 -15.00
C ARG A 240 8.98 2.83 -16.05
N ASP A 241 8.91 3.61 -17.11
CA ASP A 241 8.09 3.33 -18.29
C ASP A 241 8.88 2.47 -19.29
N PHE A 242 8.29 1.34 -19.69
CA PHE A 242 8.85 0.44 -20.70
C PHE A 242 8.20 0.61 -22.09
N GLY A 243 7.22 1.52 -22.21
CA GLY A 243 6.39 1.71 -23.39
C GLY A 243 5.25 0.71 -23.49
N GLY A 244 4.28 1.02 -24.36
CA GLY A 244 3.16 0.13 -24.65
C GLY A 244 2.21 -0.12 -23.47
N GLY A 245 2.15 0.81 -22.51
CA GLY A 245 1.32 0.71 -21.30
C GLY A 245 1.97 -0.07 -20.16
N TYR A 246 3.21 -0.55 -20.31
CA TYR A 246 3.91 -1.28 -19.26
C TYR A 246 4.75 -0.33 -18.41
N LYS A 247 4.53 -0.36 -17.09
CA LYS A 247 5.32 0.42 -16.14
C LYS A 247 5.72 -0.43 -14.94
N ALA A 248 6.83 -0.06 -14.32
CA ALA A 248 7.16 -0.48 -12.96
C ALA A 248 7.20 0.75 -12.08
N PHE A 249 6.65 0.63 -10.88
CA PHE A 249 6.77 1.65 -9.86
C PHE A 249 7.47 1.10 -8.63
N THR A 250 8.26 1.96 -7.97
CA THR A 250 9.04 1.60 -6.78
C THR A 250 8.77 2.59 -5.66
N PHE A 251 8.18 2.09 -4.58
CA PHE A 251 7.97 2.79 -3.33
C PHE A 251 9.15 2.52 -2.43
N VAL A 252 9.62 3.58 -1.80
CA VAL A 252 10.83 3.56 -0.98
C VAL A 252 10.55 4.20 0.36
N ILE A 253 10.79 3.44 1.42
CA ILE A 253 10.92 3.98 2.76
C ILE A 253 12.41 4.18 3.04
N TRP A 254 12.84 5.43 3.21
CA TRP A 254 14.20 5.76 3.61
C TRP A 254 14.41 5.54 5.11
N ALA A 255 15.56 4.98 5.46
CA ALA A 255 16.09 4.89 6.82
C ALA A 255 16.64 6.27 7.28
N ASP A 256 16.83 6.37 8.59
CA ASP A 256 17.51 7.44 9.34
C ASP A 256 19.00 7.56 9.00
#